data_AF-A0A1U7NB91-F1
#
_entry.id   AF-A0A1U7NB91-F1
#
_cell.length_a   1.000
_cell.length_b   1.000
_cell.length_c   1.000
_cell.angle_alpha   90.00
_cell.angle_beta   90.00
_cell.angle_gamma   90.00
#
_symmetry.space_group_name_H-M   'P 1'
#
loop_
_entity.id
_entity.type
_entity.pdbx_description
1 polymer ?
#
loop_
_entity_poly.entity_id
_entity_poly.type
_entity_poly.pdbx_seq_one_letter_code
_entity_poly.pdbx_strand_id
1 'polypeptide(L)'
;MQLLTTLFVITTSTLTPAVSNAQIDLPCFMRDANGNLIDLGKLCGISKQNSSGVITIPIKRRVYNTPVIDVTFNGKRTFEMVVDTGASVVTITPKMAKALSLKPEGTARMDTANGTVDVPLGRLASAAAGGIVANNLLVAVSPSLSIGLLGHNFYQDYDLTIKQDVIELHLR
;
A
#
# COMPACT_ATOMS: atom_id res chain seq x y z
N MET A 1 -45.90 -32.95 -57.41
CA MET A 1 -44.48 -32.55 -57.52
C MET A 1 -44.38 -31.06 -57.22
N GLN A 2 -44.10 -30.70 -55.97
CA GLN A 2 -43.59 -29.39 -55.55
C GLN A 2 -42.94 -29.59 -54.17
N LEU A 3 -41.68 -29.15 -54.07
CA LEU A 3 -40.71 -29.41 -53.02
C LEU A 3 -41.08 -28.71 -51.69
N LEU A 4 -41.01 -29.45 -50.57
CA LEU A 4 -40.85 -28.87 -49.24
C LEU A 4 -39.36 -28.59 -49.01
N THR A 5 -38.95 -27.33 -48.98
CA THR A 5 -37.62 -26.90 -48.55
C THR A 5 -37.62 -26.74 -47.02
N THR A 6 -36.89 -27.61 -46.32
CA THR A 6 -36.61 -27.47 -44.88
C THR A 6 -35.30 -26.70 -44.67
N LEU A 7 -35.40 -25.60 -43.92
CA LEU A 7 -34.29 -24.72 -43.59
C LEU A 7 -33.60 -25.24 -42.31
N PHE A 8 -32.36 -25.73 -42.43
CA PHE A 8 -31.54 -26.12 -41.29
C PHE A 8 -30.85 -24.87 -40.69
N VAL A 9 -31.22 -24.51 -39.46
CA VAL A 9 -30.50 -23.47 -38.70
C VAL A 9 -29.32 -24.16 -37.99
N ILE A 10 -28.11 -23.88 -38.46
CA ILE A 10 -26.87 -24.34 -37.80
C ILE A 10 -26.48 -23.27 -36.77
N THR A 11 -26.79 -23.52 -35.51
CA THR A 11 -26.28 -22.70 -34.40
C THR A 11 -24.83 -23.09 -34.12
N THR A 12 -23.88 -22.26 -34.55
CA THR A 12 -22.47 -22.41 -34.19
C THR A 12 -22.28 -21.92 -32.75
N SER A 13 -22.19 -22.87 -31.80
CA SER A 13 -21.74 -22.57 -30.44
C SER A 13 -20.25 -22.29 -30.46
N THR A 14 -19.86 -21.03 -30.22
CA THR A 14 -18.46 -20.67 -29.96
C THR A 14 -18.12 -21.04 -28.52
N LEU A 15 -17.39 -22.15 -28.34
CA LEU A 15 -16.74 -22.49 -27.08
C LEU A 15 -15.62 -21.46 -26.83
N THR A 16 -15.82 -20.55 -25.89
CA THR A 16 -14.73 -19.73 -25.36
C THR A 16 -13.85 -20.60 -24.48
N PRO A 17 -12.51 -20.62 -24.65
CA PRO A 17 -11.65 -21.25 -23.68
C PRO A 17 -11.71 -20.42 -22.39
N ALA A 18 -12.18 -21.05 -21.30
CA ALA A 18 -11.97 -20.50 -19.97
C ALA A 18 -10.46 -20.51 -19.70
N VAL A 19 -9.85 -19.32 -19.67
CA VAL A 19 -8.48 -19.15 -19.21
C VAL A 19 -8.49 -19.46 -17.70
N SER A 20 -8.08 -20.67 -17.33
CA SER A 20 -7.83 -21.01 -15.94
C SER A 20 -6.52 -20.33 -15.54
N ASN A 21 -6.60 -19.35 -14.64
CA ASN A 21 -5.42 -18.90 -13.91
C ASN A 21 -4.95 -20.08 -13.06
N ALA A 22 -3.92 -20.78 -13.52
CA ALA A 22 -3.19 -21.73 -12.70
C ALA A 22 -2.39 -20.93 -11.67
N GLN A 23 -3.07 -20.46 -10.62
CA GLN A 23 -2.40 -20.03 -9.41
C GLN A 23 -1.82 -21.28 -8.78
N ILE A 24 -0.50 -21.31 -8.57
CA ILE A 24 0.17 -22.34 -7.78
C ILE A 24 -0.28 -22.11 -6.33
N ASP A 25 -1.49 -22.56 -6.01
CA ASP A 25 -1.96 -22.75 -4.65
C ASP A 25 -1.22 -23.98 -4.15
N LEU A 26 -0.06 -23.79 -3.52
CA LEU A 26 0.49 -24.83 -2.68
C LEU A 26 -0.48 -24.99 -1.49
N PRO A 27 -1.22 -26.11 -1.37
CA PRO A 27 -2.15 -26.26 -0.25
C PRO A 27 -1.32 -26.45 1.02
N CYS A 28 -1.13 -25.39 1.80
CA CYS A 28 -0.43 -25.42 3.09
C CYS A 28 -1.36 -25.96 4.18
N PHE A 29 -1.69 -27.24 4.05
CA PHE A 29 -2.51 -27.98 4.99
C PHE A 29 -1.80 -29.29 5.37
N MET A 30 -1.94 -29.68 6.63
CA MET A 30 -1.54 -31.00 7.12
C MET A 30 -2.79 -31.82 7.42
N ARG A 31 -2.75 -33.13 7.18
CA ARG A 31 -3.81 -34.04 7.64
C ARG A 31 -3.48 -34.59 9.02
N ASP A 32 -4.43 -34.54 9.94
CA ASP A 32 -4.30 -35.23 11.22
C ASP A 32 -4.52 -36.76 11.07
N ALA A 33 -4.35 -37.50 12.15
CA ALA A 33 -4.54 -38.95 12.18
C ALA A 33 -5.99 -39.39 11.87
N ASN A 34 -6.96 -38.47 11.95
CA ASN A 34 -8.37 -38.70 11.65
C ASN A 34 -8.73 -38.26 10.22
N GLY A 35 -7.77 -37.76 9.44
CA GLY A 35 -7.97 -37.29 8.08
C GLY A 35 -8.49 -35.85 7.96
N ASN A 36 -8.62 -35.11 9.07
CA ASN A 36 -9.02 -33.71 9.07
C ASN A 36 -7.88 -32.84 8.56
N LEU A 37 -8.22 -31.77 7.84
CA LEU A 37 -7.26 -30.78 7.36
C LEU A 37 -6.99 -29.74 8.45
N ILE A 38 -5.72 -29.55 8.77
CA ILE A 38 -5.19 -28.51 9.65
C ILE A 38 -4.55 -27.43 8.78
N ASP A 39 -5.04 -26.19 8.91
CA ASP A 39 -4.49 -25.01 8.24
C ASP A 39 -3.16 -24.59 8.87
N LEU A 40 -2.09 -24.61 8.06
CA LEU A 40 -0.74 -24.26 8.49
C LEU A 40 -0.26 -22.92 7.92
N GLY A 41 -1.14 -22.08 7.35
CA GLY A 41 -0.75 -20.84 6.67
C GLY A 41 0.17 -19.93 7.51
N LYS A 42 -0.09 -19.85 8.82
CA LYS A 42 0.74 -19.09 9.78
C LYS A 42 2.19 -19.62 9.90
N LEU A 43 2.42 -20.92 9.68
CA LEU A 43 3.73 -21.57 9.75
C LEU A 43 4.45 -21.55 8.41
N CYS A 44 3.73 -21.69 7.29
CA CYS A 44 4.32 -21.62 5.94
C CYS A 44 4.73 -20.18 5.54
N GLY A 45 4.48 -19.17 6.37
CA GLY A 45 4.65 -17.77 5.98
C GLY A 45 3.65 -17.31 4.92
N ILE A 46 2.67 -18.15 4.57
CA ILE A 46 1.52 -17.81 3.76
C ILE A 46 0.51 -17.19 4.73
N SER A 47 0.69 -15.90 5.04
CA SER A 47 -0.43 -15.16 5.61
C SER A 47 -1.56 -15.33 4.62
N LYS A 48 -2.70 -15.89 5.04
CA LYS A 48 -3.94 -15.80 4.26
C LYS A 48 -4.10 -14.37 3.78
N GLN A 49 -3.76 -14.10 2.52
CA GLN A 49 -4.26 -12.94 1.80
C GLN A 49 -5.66 -13.31 1.33
N ASN A 50 -6.54 -13.56 2.31
CA ASN A 50 -7.92 -13.09 2.20
C ASN A 50 -7.84 -11.64 2.67
N SER A 51 -7.47 -10.74 1.77
CA SER A 51 -7.44 -9.29 1.98
C SER A 51 -8.87 -8.72 2.01
N SER A 52 -9.69 -9.26 2.90
CA SER A 52 -10.95 -8.63 3.33
C SER A 52 -10.73 -7.76 4.59
N GLY A 53 -9.50 -7.73 5.13
CA GLY A 53 -9.17 -6.98 6.33
C GLY A 53 -8.86 -5.52 6.03
N VAL A 54 -9.71 -4.61 6.50
CA VAL A 54 -9.41 -3.18 6.54
C VAL A 54 -8.34 -2.94 7.61
N ILE A 55 -7.22 -2.33 7.23
CA ILE A 55 -6.21 -1.90 8.20
C ILE A 55 -6.62 -0.54 8.74
N THR A 56 -6.76 -0.44 10.06
CA THR A 56 -7.18 0.80 10.72
C THR A 56 -6.01 1.43 11.48
N ILE A 57 -5.74 2.70 11.21
CA ILE A 57 -4.73 3.50 11.90
C ILE A 57 -5.45 4.60 12.70
N PRO A 58 -5.30 4.65 14.04
CA PRO A 58 -5.89 5.72 14.82
C PRO A 58 -5.26 7.07 14.48
N ILE A 59 -6.10 8.09 14.32
CA ILE A 59 -5.66 9.48 14.15
C ILE A 59 -5.32 10.03 15.53
N LYS A 60 -4.06 10.43 15.71
CA LYS A 60 -3.58 10.95 16.99
C LYS A 60 -4.14 12.33 17.32
N ARG A 61 -4.21 13.18 16.29
CA ARG A 61 -4.76 14.54 16.33
C ARG A 61 -4.94 15.04 14.90
N ARG A 62 -5.48 16.26 14.75
CA ARG A 62 -5.56 16.95 13.45
C ARG A 62 -4.81 18.28 13.46
N VAL A 63 -4.22 18.62 12.32
CA VAL A 63 -3.62 19.93 12.05
C VAL A 63 -4.31 20.48 10.80
N TYR A 64 -4.95 21.65 10.90
CA TYR A 64 -5.75 22.22 9.81
C TYR A 64 -6.75 21.21 9.20
N ASN A 65 -7.40 20.44 10.07
CA ASN A 65 -8.31 19.34 9.71
C ASN A 65 -7.66 18.14 9.00
N THR A 66 -6.34 18.09 8.84
CA THR A 66 -5.61 16.96 8.25
C THR A 66 -5.15 15.98 9.34
N PRO A 67 -5.29 14.65 9.14
CA PRO A 67 -4.85 13.66 10.10
C PRO A 67 -3.35 13.70 10.40
N VAL A 68 -3.01 13.50 11.67
CA VAL A 68 -1.65 13.25 12.12
C VAL A 68 -1.58 11.86 12.75
N ILE A 69 -0.63 11.06 12.31
CA ILE A 69 -0.38 9.70 12.83
C ILE A 69 1.08 9.53 13.26
N ASP A 70 1.33 8.55 14.11
CA ASP A 70 2.70 8.15 14.46
C ASP A 70 3.25 7.18 13.39
N VAL A 71 4.43 7.49 12.86
CA VAL A 71 5.13 6.66 11.87
C VAL A 71 6.53 6.33 12.36
N THR A 72 6.86 5.04 12.37
CA THR A 72 8.15 4.53 12.83
C THR A 72 9.07 4.26 11.67
N PHE A 73 10.19 4.96 11.60
CA PHE A 73 11.19 4.83 10.57
C PHE A 73 12.36 3.95 11.02
N ASN A 74 12.83 3.09 10.12
CA ASN A 74 13.92 2.14 10.31
C ASN A 74 13.76 1.28 11.58
N GLY A 75 12.52 1.03 12.01
CA GLY A 75 12.19 0.28 13.23
C GLY A 75 12.68 0.91 14.56
N LYS A 76 13.14 2.17 14.56
CA LYS A 76 13.85 2.75 15.71
C LYS A 76 13.30 4.09 16.17
N ARG A 77 12.86 4.96 15.26
CA ARG A 77 12.44 6.32 15.59
C ARG A 77 11.03 6.59 15.10
N THR A 78 10.17 7.04 16.00
CA THR A 78 8.79 7.39 15.70
C THR A 78 8.64 8.91 15.64
N PHE A 79 7.96 9.39 14.60
CA PHE A 79 7.62 10.80 14.43
C PHE A 79 6.14 10.94 14.10
N GLU A 80 5.56 12.07 14.52
CA GLU A 80 4.26 12.49 14.03
C GLU A 80 4.38 12.95 12.57
N MET A 81 3.51 12.43 11.72
CA MET A 81 3.44 12.73 10.30
C MET A 81 2.04 13.17 9.93
N VAL A 82 1.92 14.24 9.15
CA VAL A 82 0.66 14.66 8.53
C VAL A 82 0.39 13.74 7.34
N VAL A 83 -0.81 13.18 7.24
CA VAL A 83 -1.20 12.37 6.09
C VAL A 83 -1.57 13.30 4.94
N ASP A 84 -0.70 13.36 3.93
CA ASP A 84 -0.80 14.31 2.83
C ASP A 84 -1.02 13.58 1.50
N THR A 85 -2.26 13.61 1.02
CA THR A 85 -2.66 13.01 -0.26
C THR A 85 -2.18 13.80 -1.47
N GLY A 86 -1.71 15.04 -1.29
CA GLY A 86 -1.12 15.87 -2.35
C GLY A 86 0.37 15.60 -2.57
N ALA A 87 1.04 14.95 -1.61
CA ALA A 87 2.46 14.64 -1.71
C ALA A 87 2.69 13.29 -2.41
N SER A 88 3.47 13.27 -3.48
CA SER A 88 3.85 12.01 -4.15
C SER A 88 4.82 11.17 -3.31
N VAL A 89 5.72 11.82 -2.58
CA VAL A 89 6.71 11.15 -1.73
C VAL A 89 6.61 11.63 -0.28
N VAL A 90 7.01 10.76 0.65
CA VAL A 90 7.25 11.16 2.04
C VAL A 90 8.27 12.30 2.10
N THR A 91 7.89 13.39 2.77
CA THR A 91 8.74 14.55 2.94
C THR A 91 9.02 14.75 4.43
N ILE A 92 10.29 14.80 4.80
CA ILE A 92 10.72 14.93 6.20
C ILE A 92 11.40 16.28 6.45
N THR A 93 11.46 16.67 7.72
CA THR A 93 12.17 17.89 8.13
C THR A 93 13.69 17.65 8.21
N PRO A 94 14.53 18.70 8.15
CA PRO A 94 15.97 18.56 8.36
C PRO A 94 16.33 17.95 9.72
N LYS A 95 15.54 18.25 10.76
CA LYS A 95 15.69 17.67 12.10
C LYS A 95 15.47 16.15 12.09
N MET A 96 14.45 15.69 11.37
CA MET A 96 14.20 14.26 11.18
C MET A 96 15.31 13.60 10.38
N ALA A 97 15.75 14.20 9.27
CA ALA A 97 16.85 13.69 8.46
C ALA A 97 18.12 13.49 9.29
N LYS A 98 18.47 14.47 10.13
CA LYS A 98 19.59 14.37 11.07
C LYS A 98 19.37 13.25 12.10
N ALA A 99 18.20 13.17 12.71
CA ALA A 99 17.89 12.13 13.70
C ALA A 99 17.97 10.71 13.09
N LEU A 100 17.54 10.57 11.84
CA LEU A 100 17.56 9.32 11.08
C LEU A 100 18.92 9.00 10.45
N SER A 101 19.90 9.90 10.57
CA SER A 101 21.21 9.79 9.90
C SER A 101 21.06 9.55 8.39
N LEU A 102 20.10 10.25 7.76
CA LEU A 102 19.80 10.12 6.35
C LEU A 102 21.02 10.50 5.51
N LYS A 103 21.40 9.64 4.57
CA LYS A 103 22.43 9.93 3.58
C LYS A 103 21.77 10.56 2.35
N PRO A 104 22.25 11.72 1.87
CA PRO A 104 21.78 12.30 0.62
C PRO A 104 22.08 11.37 -0.56
N GLU A 105 21.12 11.22 -1.46
CA GLU A 105 21.26 10.46 -2.71
C GLU A 105 21.14 11.33 -3.97
N GLY A 106 20.72 12.59 -3.81
CA GLY A 106 20.60 13.54 -4.92
C GLY A 106 19.68 14.69 -4.57
N THR A 107 19.24 15.40 -5.61
CA THR A 107 18.22 16.44 -5.53
C THR A 107 17.12 16.17 -6.54
N ALA A 108 15.91 16.62 -6.26
CA ALA A 108 14.81 16.61 -7.21
C ALA A 108 14.09 17.95 -7.22
N ARG A 109 13.66 18.33 -8.40
CA ARG A 109 12.73 19.42 -8.63
C ARG A 109 11.34 18.95 -8.18
N MET A 110 10.75 19.61 -7.19
CA MET A 110 9.41 19.29 -6.69
C MET A 110 8.47 20.48 -6.80
N ASP A 111 7.28 20.21 -7.32
CA ASP A 111 6.19 21.17 -7.33
C ASP A 111 5.53 21.19 -5.96
N THR A 112 5.46 22.37 -5.36
CA THR A 112 4.79 22.62 -4.09
C THR A 112 3.71 23.67 -4.29
N ALA A 113 2.83 23.82 -3.30
CA ALA A 113 1.85 24.91 -3.29
C ALA A 113 2.49 26.30 -3.40
N ASN A 114 3.78 26.44 -3.03
CA ASN A 114 4.51 27.69 -3.06
C ASN A 114 5.44 27.83 -4.28
N GLY A 115 5.22 27.00 -5.30
CA GLY A 115 6.03 26.94 -6.51
C GLY A 115 6.99 25.75 -6.53
N THR A 116 7.80 25.70 -7.59
CA THR A 116 8.74 24.61 -7.81
C THR A 116 10.05 24.88 -7.09
N VAL A 117 10.53 23.90 -6.30
CA VAL A 117 11.77 24.01 -5.52
C VAL A 117 12.65 22.77 -5.69
N ASP A 118 13.97 22.95 -5.66
CA ASP A 118 14.90 21.81 -5.60
C ASP A 118 15.07 21.36 -4.14
N VAL A 119 14.80 20.08 -3.87
CA VAL A 119 14.91 19.48 -2.54
C VAL A 119 15.89 18.31 -2.53
N PRO A 120 16.72 18.17 -1.47
CA PRO A 120 17.53 16.98 -1.28
C PRO A 120 16.66 15.73 -1.13
N LEU A 121 17.15 14.62 -1.69
CA LEU A 121 16.57 13.29 -1.57
C LEU A 121 17.48 12.35 -0.78
N GLY A 122 16.89 11.32 -0.20
CA GLY A 122 17.60 10.14 0.32
C GLY A 122 16.66 8.95 0.47
N ARG A 123 17.18 7.78 0.86
CA ARG A 123 16.35 6.62 1.22
C ARG A 123 16.45 6.24 2.69
N LEU A 124 15.31 5.79 3.19
CA LEU A 124 15.19 5.10 4.46
C LEU A 124 14.94 3.62 4.21
N ALA A 125 15.44 2.77 5.10
CA ALA A 125 15.26 1.33 5.01
C ALA A 125 13.78 0.96 5.10
N SER A 126 13.06 1.59 6.03
CA SER A 126 11.61 1.38 6.16
C SER A 126 10.89 2.53 6.86
N ALA A 127 9.58 2.59 6.64
CA ALA A 127 8.61 3.30 7.47
C ALA A 127 7.45 2.37 7.79
N ALA A 128 6.89 2.48 9.00
CA ALA A 128 5.81 1.63 9.47
C ALA A 128 4.75 2.42 10.25
N ALA A 129 3.48 2.13 9.98
CA ALA A 129 2.33 2.65 10.72
C ALA A 129 1.16 1.67 10.58
N GLY A 130 0.37 1.47 11.63
CA GLY A 130 -0.85 0.65 11.54
C GLY A 130 -0.65 -0.80 11.11
N GLY A 131 0.56 -1.36 11.25
CA GLY A 131 0.88 -2.71 10.79
C GLY A 131 1.34 -2.81 9.33
N ILE A 132 1.29 -1.73 8.55
CA ILE A 132 1.89 -1.69 7.22
C ILE A 132 3.35 -1.23 7.30
N VAL A 133 4.17 -1.71 6.37
CA VAL A 133 5.60 -1.38 6.28
C VAL A 133 5.96 -1.07 4.82
N ALA A 134 6.35 0.17 4.55
CA ALA A 134 6.97 0.55 3.29
C ALA A 134 8.49 0.37 3.40
N ASN A 135 9.09 -0.38 2.48
CA ASN A 135 10.53 -0.64 2.44
C ASN A 135 11.21 0.18 1.34
N ASN A 136 12.52 0.42 1.49
CA ASN A 136 13.32 1.17 0.51
C ASN A 136 12.68 2.53 0.14
N LEU A 137 12.25 3.25 1.17
CA LEU A 137 11.39 4.42 1.04
C LEU A 137 12.21 5.65 0.63
N LEU A 138 11.93 6.17 -0.57
CA LEU A 138 12.44 7.46 -1.00
C LEU A 138 11.80 8.59 -0.19
N VAL A 139 12.63 9.49 0.34
CA VAL A 139 12.18 10.67 1.09
C VAL A 139 12.81 11.94 0.55
N ALA A 140 12.03 13.01 0.54
CA ALA A 140 12.52 14.37 0.31
C ALA A 140 12.78 15.09 1.64
N VAL A 141 13.73 16.01 1.67
CA VAL A 141 14.02 16.85 2.83
C VAL A 141 13.64 18.29 2.53
N SER A 142 12.64 18.83 3.23
CA SER A 142 12.18 20.20 3.02
C SER A 142 12.40 21.07 4.27
N PRO A 143 13.19 22.16 4.19
CA PRO A 143 13.42 23.07 5.32
C PRO A 143 12.18 23.93 5.65
N SER A 144 11.23 24.03 4.73
CA SER A 144 10.00 24.84 4.89
C SER A 144 8.95 24.16 5.78
N LEU A 145 9.19 22.92 6.21
CA LEU A 145 8.26 22.13 7.00
C LEU A 145 8.62 22.13 8.49
N SER A 146 7.62 22.33 9.34
CA SER A 146 7.71 22.14 10.80
C SER A 146 7.39 20.71 11.24
N ILE A 147 6.61 19.98 10.45
CA ILE A 147 6.22 18.57 10.64
C ILE A 147 6.34 17.82 9.31
N GLY A 148 6.66 16.52 9.35
CA GLY A 148 6.79 15.71 8.14
C GLY A 148 5.44 15.41 7.49
N LEU A 149 5.48 15.18 6.17
CA LEU A 149 4.34 14.83 5.32
C LEU A 149 4.48 13.36 4.89
N LEU A 150 3.41 12.60 5.08
CA LEU A 150 3.30 11.21 4.66
C LEU A 150 2.65 11.18 3.27
N GLY A 151 3.49 11.09 2.24
CA GLY A 151 3.06 11.07 0.86
C GLY A 151 2.68 9.67 0.35
N HIS A 152 2.23 9.63 -0.90
CA HIS A 152 1.63 8.47 -1.54
C HIS A 152 2.53 7.23 -1.56
N ASN A 153 3.84 7.39 -1.74
CA ASN A 153 4.77 6.26 -1.78
C ASN A 153 4.84 5.42 -0.47
N PHE A 154 4.28 5.90 0.66
CA PHE A 154 4.12 5.09 1.86
C PHE A 154 2.93 4.13 1.79
N TYR A 155 1.82 4.57 1.20
CA TYR A 155 0.55 3.82 1.11
C TYR A 155 0.19 3.46 -0.33
N GLN A 156 1.19 3.35 -1.21
CA GLN A 156 1.02 3.14 -2.66
C GLN A 156 0.20 1.89 -3.03
N ASP A 157 0.30 0.85 -2.20
CA ASP A 157 -0.38 -0.44 -2.42
C ASP A 157 -1.80 -0.46 -1.81
N TYR A 158 -2.25 0.67 -1.26
CA TYR A 158 -3.51 0.77 -0.53
C TYR A 158 -4.41 1.89 -1.05
N ASP A 159 -5.72 1.63 -1.04
CA ASP A 159 -6.73 2.68 -1.06
C ASP A 159 -6.90 3.25 0.35
N LEU A 160 -6.77 4.57 0.44
CA LEU A 160 -6.75 5.30 1.69
C LEU A 160 -8.09 6.03 1.89
N THR A 161 -8.77 5.73 3.00
CA THR A 161 -9.99 6.44 3.45
C THR A 161 -9.72 7.14 4.77
N ILE A 162 -9.98 8.45 4.82
CA ILE A 162 -9.84 9.25 6.04
C ILE A 162 -11.22 9.39 6.69
N LYS A 163 -11.42 8.75 7.84
CA LYS A 163 -12.61 8.92 8.70
C LYS A 163 -12.35 9.97 9.77
N GLN A 164 -13.31 10.16 10.68
CA GLN A 164 -13.22 11.14 11.77
C GLN A 164 -12.00 10.87 12.68
N ASP A 165 -11.90 9.65 13.20
CA ASP A 165 -10.90 9.27 14.23
C ASP A 165 -9.88 8.25 13.74
N VAL A 166 -10.06 7.71 12.53
CA VAL A 166 -9.22 6.66 11.97
C VAL A 166 -8.94 6.87 10.49
N ILE A 167 -7.83 6.29 10.02
CA ILE A 167 -7.55 6.07 8.61
C ILE A 167 -7.76 4.59 8.34
N GLU A 168 -8.46 4.29 7.25
CA GLU A 168 -8.66 2.93 6.75
C GLU A 168 -7.83 2.74 5.48
N LEU A 169 -7.08 1.64 5.46
CA LEU A 169 -6.30 1.21 4.31
C LEU A 169 -6.88 -0.11 3.80
N HIS A 170 -7.23 -0.13 2.52
CA HIS A 170 -7.72 -1.30 1.80
C HIS A 170 -6.65 -1.71 0.79
N LEU A 171 -6.28 -2.99 0.75
CA LEU A 171 -5.32 -3.46 -0.24
C LEU A 171 -5.93 -3.35 -1.65
N ARG A 172 -5.12 -2.88 -2.62
CA ARG A 172 -5.50 -2.80 -4.04
C ARG A 172 -5.37 -4.12 -4.79
#